data_AF-A0A6B2XM76-F1
#
_entry.id   AF-A0A6B2XM76-F1
#
_cell.length_a   1.000
_cell.length_b   1.000
_cell.length_c   1.000
_cell.angle_alpha   90.00
_cell.angle_beta   90.00
_cell.angle_gamma   90.00
#
_symmetry.space_group_name_H-M   'P 1'
#
loop_
_entity.id
_entity.type
_entity.pdbx_description
1 polymer ?
#
loop_
_entity_poly.entity_id
_entity_poly.type
_entity_poly.pdbx_seq_one_letter_code
_entity_poly.pdbx_strand_id
1 'polypeptide(L)'
;SLFSQSLRGAYGLGRSAKSKVLPMLLFAVMCVPALIIVAVAIAVPGSTSLPIKYTTYALTTQVIIGLYLASQAPQSVSRDLRFKTVPLYFSRPIERVDYVLAKFAAMASALFILTATPLLIMWIGALLAKFDFADQTKGFAQGLVSVLLLAVLFAV
;
A
#
# COMPACT_ATOMS: atom_id res chain seq x y z
N SER A 1 -1.75 -15.25 13.49
CA SER A 1 -3.12 -15.07 12.98
C SER A 1 -3.15 -15.19 11.46
N LEU A 2 -4.29 -15.56 10.87
CA LEU A 2 -4.48 -15.66 9.41
C LEU A 2 -4.22 -14.32 8.71
N PHE A 3 -4.61 -13.21 9.35
CA PHE A 3 -4.31 -11.84 8.92
C PHE A 3 -2.80 -11.63 8.71
N SER A 4 -1.99 -11.86 9.75
CA SER A 4 -0.54 -11.61 9.67
C SER A 4 0.14 -12.48 8.60
N GLN A 5 -0.27 -13.73 8.46
CA GLN A 5 0.28 -14.63 7.45
C GLN A 5 -0.12 -14.19 6.02
N SER A 6 -1.35 -13.72 5.84
CA SER A 6 -1.84 -13.20 4.56
C SER A 6 -1.16 -11.88 4.18
N LEU A 7 -0.99 -10.96 5.15
CA LEU A 7 -0.29 -9.69 4.96
C LEU A 7 1.19 -9.91 4.62
N ARG A 8 1.89 -10.78 5.37
CA ARG A 8 3.28 -11.18 5.05
C ARG A 8 3.35 -11.85 3.67
N GLY A 9 2.33 -12.63 3.32
CA GLY A 9 2.19 -13.25 2.02
C GLY A 9 2.13 -12.24 0.87
N ALA A 10 1.41 -11.12 1.04
CA ALA A 10 1.25 -10.06 0.04
C ALA A 10 2.57 -9.33 -0.31
N TYR A 11 3.55 -9.37 0.60
CA TYR A 11 4.91 -8.86 0.38
C TYR A 11 5.96 -9.95 0.13
N GLY A 12 5.54 -11.21 0.01
CA GLY A 12 6.46 -12.35 -0.18
C GLY A 12 7.34 -12.66 1.04
N LEU A 13 7.02 -12.13 2.22
CA LEU A 13 7.79 -12.35 3.44
C LEU A 13 7.65 -13.80 3.94
N GLY A 14 8.78 -14.43 4.29
CA GLY A 14 8.82 -15.85 4.70
C GLY A 14 8.81 -16.86 3.53
N ARG A 15 9.10 -16.41 2.30
CA ARG A 15 9.19 -17.24 1.09
C ARG A 15 10.50 -16.96 0.32
N SER A 16 10.75 -17.75 -0.73
CA SER A 16 11.93 -17.61 -1.59
C SER A 16 12.01 -16.22 -2.22
N ALA A 17 13.24 -15.73 -2.47
CA ALA A 17 13.50 -14.38 -2.97
C ALA A 17 12.66 -14.02 -4.22
N LYS A 18 12.45 -14.98 -5.12
CA LYS A 18 11.63 -14.81 -6.34
C LYS A 18 10.21 -14.30 -6.06
N SER A 19 9.59 -14.75 -4.96
CA SER A 19 8.23 -14.33 -4.60
C SER A 19 8.14 -12.91 -4.02
N LYS A 20 9.27 -12.33 -3.62
CA LYS A 20 9.35 -10.95 -3.11
C LYS A 20 9.59 -9.93 -4.22
N VAL A 21 10.17 -10.35 -5.34
CA VAL A 21 10.61 -9.45 -6.41
C VAL A 21 9.46 -8.59 -6.90
N LEU A 22 8.33 -9.19 -7.28
CA LEU A 22 7.20 -8.46 -7.84
C LEU A 22 6.57 -7.44 -6.86
N PRO A 23 6.13 -7.82 -5.64
CA PRO A 23 5.53 -6.86 -4.71
C PRO A 23 6.53 -5.79 -4.25
N MET A 24 7.80 -6.13 -4.05
CA MET A 24 8.81 -5.14 -3.65
C MET A 24 9.21 -4.22 -4.79
N LEU A 25 9.23 -4.69 -6.04
CA LEU A 25 9.48 -3.85 -7.20
C LEU A 25 8.35 -2.83 -7.37
N LEU A 26 7.09 -3.27 -7.29
CA LEU A 26 5.95 -2.36 -7.35
C LEU A 26 5.97 -1.34 -6.19
N PHE A 27 6.36 -1.78 -5.00
CA PHE A 27 6.56 -0.88 -3.85
C PHE A 27 7.67 0.14 -4.09
N ALA A 28 8.81 -0.28 -4.65
CA ALA A 28 9.90 0.62 -5.00
C ALA A 28 9.44 1.62 -6.08
N VAL A 29 8.74 1.16 -7.12
CA VAL A 29 8.17 2.00 -8.18
C VAL A 29 7.15 3.00 -7.63
N MET A 30 6.43 2.67 -6.55
CA MET A 30 5.57 3.64 -5.84
C MET A 30 6.38 4.70 -5.09
N CYS A 31 7.57 4.38 -4.58
CA CYS A 31 8.38 5.30 -3.78
C CYS A 31 9.30 6.20 -4.62
N VAL A 32 9.79 5.70 -5.77
CA VAL A 32 10.74 6.43 -6.61
C VAL A 32 10.18 7.79 -7.09
N PRO A 33 8.96 7.88 -7.66
CA PRO A 33 8.41 9.17 -8.08
C PRO A 33 8.20 10.13 -6.90
N ALA A 34 7.78 9.63 -5.73
CA ALA A 34 7.66 10.44 -4.52
C ALA A 34 9.01 11.06 -4.12
N LEU A 35 10.10 10.27 -4.15
CA LEU A 35 11.44 10.77 -3.88
C LEU A 35 11.89 11.82 -4.91
N ILE A 36 11.59 11.60 -6.20
CA ILE A 36 11.90 12.57 -7.26
C ILE A 36 11.15 13.89 -7.03
N ILE A 37 9.87 13.84 -6.69
CA ILE A 37 9.06 15.04 -6.41
C ILE A 37 9.65 15.83 -5.24
N VAL A 38 10.04 15.15 -4.16
CA VAL A 38 10.71 15.77 -3.01
C VAL A 38 12.05 16.39 -3.41
N ALA A 39 12.87 15.66 -4.16
CA ALA A 39 14.18 16.16 -4.61
C ALA A 39 14.04 17.41 -5.47
N VAL A 40 13.06 17.44 -6.39
CA VAL A 40 12.75 18.62 -7.22
C VAL A 40 12.28 19.78 -6.35
N ALA A 41 11.40 19.53 -5.37
CA ALA A 41 10.90 20.57 -4.48
C ALA A 41 12.03 21.25 -3.67
N ILE A 42 13.04 20.47 -3.25
CA ILE A 42 14.21 20.98 -2.53
C ILE A 42 15.19 21.71 -3.47
N ALA A 43 15.38 21.20 -4.68
CA ALA A 43 16.36 21.72 -5.63
C ALA A 43 15.93 23.05 -6.29
N VAL A 44 14.63 23.34 -6.37
CA VAL A 44 14.09 24.56 -6.99
C VAL A 44 14.07 25.71 -5.97
N PRO A 45 14.88 26.77 -6.15
CA PRO A 45 14.91 27.92 -5.24
C PRO A 45 13.57 28.65 -5.23
N GLY A 46 13.09 29.00 -4.04
CA GLY A 46 11.82 29.74 -3.86
C GLY A 46 10.55 28.89 -3.96
N SER A 47 10.66 27.57 -4.09
CA SER A 47 9.49 26.70 -3.97
C SER A 47 8.97 26.71 -2.53
N THR A 48 7.67 26.90 -2.35
CA THR A 48 7.01 26.93 -1.03
C THR A 48 6.00 25.79 -0.86
N SER A 49 5.83 24.96 -1.88
CA SER A 49 4.85 23.87 -1.92
C SER A 49 5.32 22.73 -2.80
N LEU A 50 4.84 21.51 -2.51
CA LEU A 50 5.07 20.35 -3.38
C LEU A 50 4.44 20.56 -4.77
N PRO A 51 5.12 20.15 -5.85
CA PRO A 51 4.59 20.24 -7.23
C PRO A 51 3.30 19.44 -7.44
N ILE A 52 3.10 18.38 -6.67
CA ILE A 52 1.95 17.49 -6.75
C ILE A 52 1.35 17.31 -5.36
N LYS A 53 0.02 17.45 -5.26
CA LYS A 53 -0.73 17.20 -4.02
C LYS A 53 -0.74 15.71 -3.66
N TYR A 54 -0.78 15.41 -2.36
CA TYR A 54 -0.84 14.04 -1.84
C TYR A 54 -1.99 13.21 -2.43
N THR A 55 -3.19 13.79 -2.55
CA THR A 55 -4.35 13.10 -3.15
C THR A 55 -4.17 12.84 -4.63
N THR A 56 -3.65 13.81 -5.38
CA THR A 56 -3.35 13.65 -6.81
C THR A 56 -2.31 12.57 -7.04
N TYR A 57 -1.28 12.47 -6.19
CA TYR A 57 -0.28 11.42 -6.30
C TYR A 57 -0.88 10.01 -6.24
N ALA A 58 -1.81 9.78 -5.32
CA ALA A 58 -2.52 8.51 -5.20
C ALA A 58 -3.34 8.18 -6.46
N LEU A 59 -3.96 9.19 -7.08
CA LEU A 59 -4.72 9.02 -8.33
C LEU A 59 -3.80 8.76 -9.54
N THR A 60 -2.67 9.45 -9.63
CA THR A 60 -1.71 9.27 -10.74
C THR A 60 -1.06 7.89 -10.70
N THR A 61 -0.90 7.30 -9.53
CA THR A 61 -0.29 5.97 -9.34
C THR A 61 -1.29 4.81 -9.40
N GLN A 62 -2.55 5.06 -9.77
CA GLN A 62 -3.62 4.06 -9.78
C GLN A 62 -3.33 2.83 -10.65
N VAL A 63 -2.61 3.00 -11.77
CA VAL A 63 -2.17 1.87 -12.61
C VAL A 63 -1.26 0.90 -11.83
N ILE A 64 -0.33 1.43 -11.03
CA ILE A 64 0.61 0.63 -10.24
C ILE A 64 -0.13 -0.10 -9.11
N ILE A 65 -1.09 0.58 -8.48
CA ILE A 65 -1.98 -0.02 -7.47
C ILE A 65 -2.77 -1.18 -8.08
N GLY A 66 -3.33 -0.98 -9.28
CA GLY A 66 -4.03 -2.03 -10.02
C GLY A 66 -3.14 -3.22 -10.35
N LEU A 67 -1.90 -2.99 -10.78
CA LEU A 67 -0.92 -4.07 -11.03
C LEU A 67 -0.56 -4.84 -9.76
N TYR A 68 -0.38 -4.14 -8.64
CA TYR A 68 -0.12 -4.79 -7.35
C TYR A 68 -1.29 -5.68 -6.96
N LEU A 69 -2.51 -5.14 -7.02
CA LEU A 69 -3.72 -5.88 -6.72
C LEU A 69 -3.90 -7.10 -7.64
N ALA A 70 -3.75 -6.93 -8.95
CA ALA A 70 -3.86 -8.01 -9.92
C ALA A 70 -2.82 -9.12 -9.67
N SER A 71 -1.65 -8.78 -9.16
CA SER A 71 -0.62 -9.76 -8.81
C SER A 71 -0.88 -10.48 -7.48
N GLN A 72 -1.40 -9.78 -6.46
CA GLN A 72 -1.56 -10.32 -5.11
C GLN A 72 -2.92 -10.99 -4.90
N ALA A 73 -3.98 -10.55 -5.57
CA ALA A 73 -5.32 -11.10 -5.43
C ALA A 73 -5.37 -12.62 -5.75
N PRO A 74 -4.84 -13.12 -6.88
CA PRO A 74 -4.78 -14.56 -7.15
C PRO A 74 -3.92 -15.31 -6.14
N GLN A 75 -2.81 -14.74 -5.68
CA GLN A 75 -1.97 -15.39 -4.67
C GLN A 75 -2.67 -15.54 -3.32
N SER A 76 -3.54 -14.58 -2.97
CA SER A 76 -4.23 -14.55 -1.68
C SER A 76 -5.34 -15.61 -1.57
N VAL A 77 -5.99 -15.98 -2.68
CA VAL A 77 -7.13 -16.92 -2.71
C VAL A 77 -6.82 -18.22 -3.48
N SER A 78 -6.18 -18.15 -4.65
CA SER A 78 -5.93 -19.34 -5.49
C SER A 78 -4.99 -20.36 -4.85
N ARG A 79 -4.09 -19.93 -3.94
CA ARG A 79 -3.25 -20.88 -3.19
C ARG A 79 -4.08 -21.76 -2.25
N ASP A 80 -5.05 -21.18 -1.56
CA ASP A 80 -5.86 -21.93 -0.59
C ASP A 80 -6.79 -22.92 -1.30
N LEU A 81 -7.25 -22.56 -2.51
CA LEU A 81 -7.97 -23.48 -3.40
C LEU A 81 -7.07 -24.58 -3.96
N ARG A 82 -5.88 -24.23 -4.48
CA ARG A 82 -4.93 -25.20 -5.07
C ARG A 82 -4.48 -26.26 -4.08
N PHE A 83 -4.20 -25.85 -2.84
CA PHE A 83 -3.73 -26.76 -1.80
C PHE A 83 -4.87 -27.34 -0.95
N LYS A 84 -6.15 -27.05 -1.30
CA LYS A 84 -7.34 -27.54 -0.58
C LYS A 84 -7.23 -27.31 0.93
N THR A 85 -6.71 -26.16 1.34
CA THR A 85 -6.51 -25.83 2.76
C THR A 85 -7.76 -25.24 3.40
N VAL A 86 -8.74 -24.82 2.59
CA VAL A 86 -10.01 -24.26 3.07
C VAL A 86 -10.75 -25.19 4.07
N PRO A 87 -10.92 -26.50 3.82
CA PRO A 87 -11.52 -27.41 4.79
C PRO A 87 -10.71 -27.57 6.08
N LEU A 88 -9.37 -27.42 6.03
CA LEU A 88 -8.50 -27.48 7.20
C LEU A 88 -8.61 -26.23 8.09
N TYR A 89 -8.99 -25.08 7.53
CA TYR A 89 -9.30 -23.90 8.34
C TYR A 89 -10.63 -24.07 9.08
N PHE A 90 -11.61 -24.71 8.44
CA PHE A 90 -12.94 -24.97 9.04
C PHE A 90 -13.01 -26.20 9.94
N SER A 91 -11.93 -27.00 10.04
CA SER A 91 -11.84 -28.05 11.06
C SER A 91 -11.46 -27.50 12.44
N ARG A 92 -10.96 -26.26 12.49
CA ARG A 92 -10.86 -25.46 13.72
C ARG A 92 -12.13 -24.59 13.82
N PRO A 93 -12.55 -24.18 15.03
CA PRO A 93 -13.70 -23.29 15.23
C PRO A 93 -13.34 -21.87 14.77
N ILE A 94 -13.17 -21.69 13.46
CA ILE A 94 -13.00 -20.42 12.78
C ILE A 94 -14.23 -20.29 11.88
N GLU A 95 -15.02 -19.24 12.10
CA GLU A 95 -16.20 -19.00 11.27
C GLU A 95 -15.78 -18.58 9.86
N ARG A 96 -16.67 -18.84 8.87
CA ARG A 96 -16.44 -18.41 7.48
C ARG A 96 -16.22 -16.89 7.38
N VAL A 97 -16.89 -16.14 8.26
CA VAL A 97 -16.80 -14.68 8.34
C VAL A 97 -15.40 -14.24 8.78
N ASP A 98 -14.83 -14.88 9.81
CA ASP A 98 -13.48 -14.58 10.29
C ASP A 98 -12.41 -14.79 9.21
N TYR A 99 -12.57 -15.83 8.40
CA TYR A 99 -11.68 -16.11 7.28
C TYR A 99 -11.71 -14.98 6.24
N VAL A 100 -12.92 -14.57 5.81
CA VAL A 100 -13.10 -13.52 4.81
C VAL A 100 -12.60 -12.18 5.34
N LEU A 101 -12.97 -11.81 6.56
CA LEU A 101 -12.51 -10.57 7.20
C LEU A 101 -10.99 -10.54 7.35
N ALA A 102 -10.35 -11.64 7.74
CA ALA A 102 -8.89 -11.68 7.86
C ALA A 102 -8.17 -11.50 6.53
N LYS A 103 -8.70 -12.09 5.44
CA LYS A 103 -8.13 -11.95 4.09
C LYS A 103 -8.34 -10.54 3.54
N PHE A 104 -9.56 -10.02 3.66
CA PHE A 104 -9.92 -8.66 3.28
C PHE A 104 -9.06 -7.63 4.02
N ALA A 105 -9.02 -7.71 5.36
CA ALA A 105 -8.24 -6.79 6.19
C ALA A 105 -6.74 -6.87 5.84
N ALA A 106 -6.21 -8.06 5.55
CA ALA A 106 -4.81 -8.22 5.14
C ALA A 106 -4.53 -7.55 3.79
N MET A 107 -5.44 -7.66 2.82
CA MET A 107 -5.30 -7.00 1.51
C MET A 107 -5.44 -5.48 1.63
N ALA A 108 -6.45 -5.00 2.36
CA ALA A 108 -6.63 -3.58 2.64
C ALA A 108 -5.41 -2.98 3.34
N SER A 109 -4.84 -3.68 4.32
CA SER A 109 -3.62 -3.24 5.02
C SER A 109 -2.41 -3.21 4.08
N ALA A 110 -2.27 -4.20 3.19
CA ALA A 110 -1.18 -4.22 2.21
C ALA A 110 -1.30 -3.07 1.22
N LEU A 111 -2.50 -2.82 0.69
CA LEU A 111 -2.75 -1.68 -0.19
C LEU A 111 -2.48 -0.36 0.51
N PHE A 112 -2.94 -0.22 1.77
CA PHE A 112 -2.70 0.98 2.57
C PHE A 112 -1.20 1.21 2.81
N ILE A 113 -0.42 0.19 3.16
CA ILE A 113 1.03 0.33 3.34
C ILE A 113 1.72 0.75 2.02
N LEU A 114 1.34 0.12 0.91
CA LEU A 114 1.89 0.42 -0.43
C LEU A 114 1.70 1.89 -0.83
N THR A 115 0.56 2.46 -0.49
CA THR A 115 0.11 3.78 -0.95
C THR A 115 0.36 4.89 0.08
N ALA A 116 0.30 4.58 1.39
CA ALA A 116 0.62 5.53 2.45
C ALA A 116 2.13 5.79 2.56
N THR A 117 2.98 4.81 2.23
CA THR A 117 4.43 4.98 2.29
C THR A 117 4.94 6.13 1.40
N PRO A 118 4.62 6.21 0.10
CA PRO A 118 5.06 7.35 -0.70
C PRO A 118 4.48 8.69 -0.24
N LEU A 119 3.27 8.72 0.31
CA LEU A 119 2.73 9.94 0.93
C LEU A 119 3.53 10.36 2.17
N LEU A 120 3.95 9.40 3.00
CA LEU A 120 4.84 9.66 4.13
C LEU A 120 6.19 10.20 3.66
N ILE A 121 6.76 9.64 2.60
CA ILE A 121 8.00 10.15 1.99
C ILE A 121 7.82 11.60 1.56
N MET A 122 6.72 11.92 0.86
CA MET A 122 6.43 13.30 0.44
C MET A 122 6.25 14.25 1.62
N TRP A 123 5.59 13.81 2.69
CA TRP A 123 5.37 14.63 3.90
C TRP A 123 6.67 14.90 4.64
N ILE A 124 7.48 13.86 4.90
CA ILE A 124 8.80 14.02 5.50
C ILE A 124 9.67 14.94 4.63
N GLY A 125 9.67 14.73 3.30
CA GLY A 125 10.41 15.55 2.35
C GLY A 125 10.01 17.03 2.36
N ALA A 126 8.70 17.30 2.41
CA ALA A 126 8.19 18.67 2.49
C ALA A 126 8.59 19.38 3.79
N LEU A 127 8.61 18.65 4.92
CA LEU A 127 9.08 19.20 6.19
C LEU A 127 10.59 19.47 6.18
N LEU A 128 11.38 18.58 5.56
CA LEU A 128 12.81 18.80 5.36
C LEU A 128 13.10 20.01 4.45
N ALA A 129 12.21 20.28 3.48
CA ALA A 129 12.24 21.47 2.64
C ALA A 129 11.77 22.75 3.35
N LYS A 130 11.44 22.68 4.65
CA LYS A 130 10.93 23.79 5.48
C LYS A 130 9.63 24.42 4.97
N PHE A 131 8.77 23.63 4.32
CA PHE A 131 7.42 24.08 3.97
C PHE A 131 6.54 24.21 5.22
N ASP A 132 5.41 24.92 5.09
CA ASP A 132 4.49 25.14 6.20
C ASP A 132 3.95 23.82 6.78
N PHE A 133 4.20 23.60 8.08
CA PHE A 133 3.85 22.35 8.74
C PHE A 133 2.34 22.12 8.77
N ALA A 134 1.53 23.16 9.00
CA ALA A 134 0.09 23.03 9.14
C ALA A 134 -0.54 22.65 7.80
N ASP A 135 -0.11 23.29 6.72
CA ASP A 135 -0.62 23.03 5.38
C ASP A 135 -0.19 21.65 4.86
N GLN A 136 1.08 21.27 5.04
CA GLN A 136 1.56 19.95 4.63
C GLN A 136 0.89 18.83 5.43
N THR A 137 0.69 19.02 6.74
CA THR A 137 0.03 18.00 7.59
C THR A 137 -1.46 17.87 7.26
N LYS A 138 -2.16 18.97 6.95
CA LYS A 138 -3.55 18.91 6.45
C LYS A 138 -3.63 18.16 5.13
N GLY A 139 -2.76 18.49 4.17
CA GLY A 139 -2.72 17.80 2.88
C GLY A 139 -2.40 16.31 3.01
N PHE A 140 -1.44 15.98 3.88
CA PHE A 140 -1.06 14.61 4.18
C PHE A 140 -2.21 13.84 4.86
N ALA A 141 -2.90 14.42 5.83
CA ALA A 141 -4.05 13.81 6.49
C ALA A 141 -5.20 13.54 5.49
N GLN A 142 -5.51 14.50 4.61
CA GLN A 142 -6.48 14.30 3.53
C GLN A 142 -6.04 13.18 2.58
N GLY A 143 -4.76 13.14 2.23
CA GLY A 143 -4.17 12.07 1.42
C GLY A 143 -4.30 10.70 2.09
N LEU A 144 -3.97 10.60 3.38
CA LEU A 144 -4.09 9.38 4.16
C LEU A 144 -5.52 8.86 4.22
N VAL A 145 -6.50 9.73 4.49
CA VAL A 145 -7.91 9.35 4.49
C VAL A 145 -8.33 8.86 3.11
N SER A 146 -7.95 9.57 2.05
CA SER A 146 -8.26 9.18 0.67
C SER A 146 -7.71 7.80 0.32
N VAL A 147 -6.45 7.57 0.70
CA VAL A 147 -5.74 6.31 0.46
C VAL A 147 -6.29 5.17 1.32
N LEU A 148 -6.70 5.44 2.56
CA LEU A 148 -7.40 4.46 3.40
C LEU A 148 -8.70 4.00 2.76
N LEU A 149 -9.52 4.95 2.29
CA LEU A 149 -10.78 4.65 1.59
C LEU A 149 -10.52 3.84 0.31
N LEU A 150 -9.51 4.22 -0.46
CA LEU A 150 -9.10 3.51 -1.67
C LEU A 150 -8.63 2.08 -1.37
N ALA A 151 -7.84 1.90 -0.31
CA ALA A 151 -7.36 0.59 0.11
C ALA A 151 -8.50 -0.34 0.54
N VAL A 152 -9.49 0.20 1.25
CA VAL A 152 -10.70 -0.54 1.63
C VAL A 152 -11.57 -0.87 0.41
N LEU A 153 -11.76 0.09 -0.50
CA LEU A 153 -12.55 -0.07 -1.73
C LEU A 153 -11.98 -1.18 -2.62
N PHE A 154 -10.66 -1.18 -2.84
CA PHE A 154 -10.00 -2.15 -3.72
C PHE A 154 -9.69 -3.49 -3.05
N ALA A 155 -9.83 -3.62 -1.74
CA ALA A 155 -9.59 -4.91 -1.09
C ALA A 155 -10.71 -5.94 -1.29
N VAL A 156 -11.87 -5.52 -1.84
CA VAL A 156 -13.04 -6.37 -2.16
C VAL A 156 -12.78 -7.16 -3.43
#